data_AF-A0A1G7XHC5-F1
#
_entry.id   AF-A0A1G7XHC5-F1
#
_cell.length_a   1.000
_cell.length_b   1.000
_cell.length_c   1.000
_cell.angle_alpha   90.00
_cell.angle_beta   90.00
_cell.angle_gamma   90.00
#
_symmetry.space_group_name_H-M   'P 1'
#
loop_
_entity.id
_entity.type
_entity.pdbx_description
1 polymer ?
#
loop_
_entity_poly.entity_id
_entity_poly.type
_entity_poly.pdbx_seq_one_letter_code
_entity_poly.pdbx_strand_id
1 'polypeptide(L)'
;MSLLGFALVLLAACCHAIWNFCVKKLNSGPELIWLFSFCSITIYLPVAVAIFIANPIVIDFRTAIFVVGSVMLHLGYFLFLQYGYRRGDLSVVYPIARASGPILSTFLAVLILGEHVTLQTLIGGAVVIVAISQLSSKNQTKASNTSVSLMFGLGAGALAQSS
;
A
#
# COMPACT_ATOMS: atom_id res chain seq x y z
N MET A 1 13.28 -8.92 17.21
CA MET A 1 12.85 -7.50 17.06
C MET A 1 13.22 -6.76 18.35
N SER A 2 13.77 -5.55 18.27
CA SER A 2 13.99 -4.74 19.49
C SER A 2 12.67 -4.19 20.01
N LEU A 3 12.57 -3.90 21.32
CA LEU A 3 11.37 -3.31 21.92
C LEU A 3 10.98 -1.98 21.25
N LEU A 4 11.99 -1.17 20.91
CA LEU A 4 11.81 0.07 20.14
C LEU A 4 11.18 -0.20 18.77
N GLY A 5 11.70 -1.18 18.02
CA GLY A 5 11.15 -1.54 16.72
C GLY A 5 9.68 -2.00 16.82
N PHE A 6 9.36 -2.81 17.83
CA PHE A 6 7.98 -3.21 18.08
C PHE A 6 7.07 -2.01 18.41
N ALA A 7 7.51 -1.10 19.27
CA ALA A 7 6.75 0.11 19.62
C ALA A 7 6.50 1.02 18.41
N LEU A 8 7.51 1.20 17.54
CA LEU A 8 7.37 1.98 16.31
C LEU A 8 6.37 1.36 15.35
N VAL A 9 6.39 0.04 15.17
CA VAL A 9 5.43 -0.68 14.32
C VAL A 9 4.01 -0.55 14.87
N LEU A 10 3.82 -0.67 16.19
CA LEU A 10 2.52 -0.52 16.82
C LEU A 10 1.98 0.92 16.66
N LEU A 11 2.84 1.91 16.86
CA LEU A 11 2.50 3.32 16.65
C LEU A 11 2.09 3.58 15.20
N ALA A 12 2.86 3.07 14.23
CA ALA A 12 2.54 3.19 12.81
C ALA A 12 1.17 2.55 12.48
N ALA A 13 0.87 1.38 13.03
CA ALA A 13 -0.43 0.72 12.87
C ALA A 13 -1.58 1.58 13.45
N CYS A 14 -1.41 2.16 14.63
CA CYS A 14 -2.38 3.07 15.24
C CYS A 14 -2.59 4.33 14.39
N CYS A 15 -1.51 4.98 13.95
CA CYS A 15 -1.59 6.15 13.07
C CYS A 15 -2.32 5.83 11.76
N HIS A 16 -2.05 4.67 11.16
CA HIS A 16 -2.74 4.23 9.96
C HIS A 16 -4.23 3.96 10.19
N ALA A 17 -4.60 3.35 11.32
CA ALA A 17 -5.99 3.13 11.69
C ALA A 17 -6.74 4.46 11.90
N ILE A 18 -6.12 5.41 12.60
CA ILE A 18 -6.66 6.76 12.82
C ILE A 18 -6.86 7.48 11.48
N TRP A 19 -5.87 7.42 10.60
CA TRP A 19 -5.98 7.99 9.25
C TRP A 19 -7.19 7.43 8.50
N ASN A 20 -7.33 6.10 8.43
CA ASN A 20 -8.46 5.46 7.75
C ASN A 20 -9.81 5.85 8.37
N PHE A 21 -9.87 5.97 9.70
CA PHE A 21 -11.07 6.42 10.40
C PHE A 21 -11.41 7.88 10.07
N CYS A 22 -10.44 8.78 10.09
CA CYS A 22 -10.64 10.20 9.77
C CYS A 22 -11.12 10.39 8.33
N VAL A 23 -10.48 9.75 7.35
CA VAL A 23 -10.89 9.80 5.93
C VAL A 23 -12.34 9.35 5.77
N LYS A 24 -12.71 8.24 6.42
CA LYS A 24 -14.08 7.72 6.37
C LYS A 24 -15.08 8.65 7.06
N LYS A 25 -14.74 9.20 8.22
CA LYS A 25 -15.62 10.06 9.03
C LYS A 25 -15.89 11.40 8.33
N LEU A 26 -14.87 11.98 7.72
CA LEU A 26 -14.98 13.25 7.02
C LEU A 26 -15.62 13.11 5.62
N ASN A 27 -15.91 11.87 5.18
CA ASN A 27 -16.42 11.51 3.86
C ASN A 27 -15.73 12.29 2.72
N SER A 28 -14.43 12.53 2.89
CA SER A 28 -13.69 13.48 2.07
C SER A 28 -13.27 12.83 0.78
N GLY A 29 -13.40 13.59 -0.31
CA GLY A 29 -12.96 13.17 -1.63
C GLY A 29 -11.47 13.39 -1.86
N PRO A 30 -11.08 13.57 -3.13
CA PRO A 30 -9.70 13.84 -3.55
C PRO A 30 -9.05 15.05 -2.87
N GLU A 31 -9.85 15.97 -2.34
CA GLU A 31 -9.40 17.23 -1.73
C GLU A 31 -8.57 16.99 -0.46
N LEU A 32 -8.99 16.02 0.37
CA LEU A 32 -8.23 15.65 1.58
C LEU A 32 -6.90 15.00 1.24
N ILE A 33 -6.88 14.16 0.20
CA ILE A 33 -5.66 13.51 -0.30
C ILE A 33 -4.69 14.56 -0.84
N TRP A 34 -5.20 15.55 -1.58
CA TRP A 34 -4.39 16.65 -2.09
C TRP A 34 -3.80 17.49 -0.96
N LEU A 35 -4.62 17.90 0.03
CA LEU A 35 -4.16 18.67 1.18
C LEU A 35 -3.10 17.92 1.98
N PHE A 36 -3.32 16.62 2.22
CA PHE A 36 -2.36 15.77 2.90
C PHE A 36 -1.05 15.65 2.12
N SER A 37 -1.12 15.50 0.79
CA SER A 37 0.06 15.44 -0.08
C SER A 37 0.85 16.76 -0.06
N PHE A 38 0.13 17.89 -0.08
CA PHE A 38 0.71 19.22 0.00
C PHE A 38 1.43 19.47 1.34
N CYS A 39 0.75 19.15 2.46
CA CYS A 39 1.37 19.21 3.79
C CYS A 39 2.59 18.29 3.88
N SER A 40 2.48 17.06 3.35
CA SER A 40 3.59 16.10 3.34
C SER A 40 4.81 16.65 2.61
N ILE A 41 4.63 17.18 1.39
CA ILE A 41 5.73 17.81 0.63
C ILE A 41 6.30 18.99 1.40
N THR A 42 5.47 19.86 1.96
CA THR A 42 5.92 21.05 2.69
C THR A 42 6.77 20.70 3.92
N ILE A 43 6.41 19.63 4.64
CA ILE A 43 7.14 19.18 5.83
C ILE A 43 8.40 18.39 5.46
N TYR A 44 8.31 17.47 4.49
CA TYR A 44 9.41 16.55 4.19
C TYR A 44 10.43 17.13 3.21
N LEU A 45 10.06 18.06 2.33
CA LEU A 45 10.98 18.63 1.34
C LEU A 45 12.20 19.33 1.98
N PRO A 46 12.05 20.18 3.02
CA PRO A 46 13.20 20.79 3.69
C PRO A 46 14.14 19.74 4.32
N VAL A 47 13.57 18.69 4.91
CA VAL A 47 14.34 17.59 5.52
C VAL A 47 15.09 16.81 4.43
N ALA A 48 14.42 16.48 3.33
CA ALA A 48 15.03 15.79 2.20
C ALA A 48 16.17 16.61 1.58
N VAL A 49 15.99 17.93 1.41
CA VAL A 49 17.03 18.84 0.92
C VAL A 49 18.20 18.90 1.91
N ALA A 50 17.94 19.01 3.22
CA ALA A 50 18.99 19.02 4.23
C ALA A 50 19.82 17.72 4.22
N ILE A 51 19.16 16.56 4.11
CA ILE A 51 19.84 15.26 4.00
C ILE A 51 20.67 15.19 2.72
N PHE A 52 20.14 15.66 1.59
CA PHE A 52 20.84 15.66 0.30
C PHE A 52 22.09 16.56 0.32
N ILE A 53 22.01 17.73 0.96
CA ILE A 53 23.18 18.61 1.12
C ILE A 53 24.22 17.97 2.06
N ALA A 54 23.77 17.37 3.16
CA ALA A 54 24.67 16.72 4.13
C ALA A 54 25.33 15.44 3.58
N ASN A 55 24.63 14.73 2.69
CA ASN A 55 25.09 13.50 2.07
C ASN A 55 24.82 13.60 0.56
N PRO A 56 25.72 14.22 -0.22
CA PRO A 56 25.53 14.34 -1.66
C PRO A 56 25.52 12.95 -2.30
N ILE A 57 24.32 12.47 -2.64
CA ILE A 57 24.11 11.20 -3.32
C ILE A 57 24.44 11.41 -4.80
N VAL A 58 25.39 10.64 -5.33
CA VAL A 58 25.63 10.60 -6.78
C VAL A 58 24.46 9.86 -7.43
N ILE A 59 23.62 10.60 -8.15
CA ILE A 59 22.54 10.00 -8.94
C ILE A 59 23.16 9.40 -10.21
N ASP A 60 23.56 8.14 -10.10
CA ASP A 60 23.89 7.27 -11.23
C ASP A 60 22.63 6.95 -12.06
N PHE A 61 22.81 6.66 -13.34
CA PHE A 61 21.79 6.14 -14.25
C PHE A 61 20.99 4.96 -13.67
N ARG A 62 21.61 3.99 -12.97
CA ARG A 62 20.88 2.92 -12.27
C ARG A 62 19.97 3.49 -11.18
N THR A 63 20.48 4.38 -10.34
CA THR A 63 19.68 5.01 -9.28
C THR A 63 18.51 5.77 -9.88
N ALA A 64 18.72 6.50 -10.98
CA ALA A 64 17.66 7.19 -11.70
C ALA A 64 16.61 6.21 -12.26
N ILE A 65 17.01 5.07 -12.83
CA ILE A 65 16.07 4.03 -13.29
C ILE A 65 15.21 3.51 -12.14
N PHE A 66 15.81 3.21 -10.97
CA PHE A 66 15.05 2.73 -9.83
C PHE A 66 14.07 3.78 -9.29
N VAL A 67 14.49 5.04 -9.21
CA VAL A 67 13.62 6.14 -8.79
C VAL A 67 12.44 6.32 -9.76
N VAL A 68 12.73 6.45 -11.06
CA VAL A 68 11.68 6.61 -12.09
C VAL A 68 10.77 5.39 -12.12
N GLY A 69 11.32 4.18 -12.04
CA GLY A 69 10.57 2.93 -11.96
C GLY A 69 9.61 2.92 -10.77
N SER A 70 10.08 3.28 -9.58
CA SER A 70 9.24 3.34 -8.37
C SER A 70 8.13 4.38 -8.48
N VAL A 71 8.43 5.56 -9.05
CA VAL A 71 7.42 6.60 -9.31
C VAL A 71 6.36 6.11 -10.28
N MET A 72 6.75 5.46 -11.38
CA MET A 72 5.81 4.93 -12.37
C MET A 72 4.93 3.82 -11.80
N LEU A 73 5.50 2.93 -10.97
CA LEU A 73 4.72 1.90 -10.27
C LEU A 73 3.71 2.51 -9.31
N HIS A 74 4.12 3.52 -8.51
CA HIS A 74 3.21 4.24 -7.62
C HIS A 74 2.09 4.94 -8.38
N LEU A 75 2.41 5.62 -9.47
CA LEU A 75 1.42 6.32 -10.28
C LEU A 75 0.44 5.32 -10.91
N GLY A 76 0.96 4.21 -11.44
CA GLY A 76 0.16 3.09 -11.93
C GLY A 76 -0.79 2.55 -10.87
N TYR A 77 -0.30 2.28 -9.65
CA TYR A 77 -1.12 1.84 -8.53
C TYR A 77 -2.30 2.78 -8.26
N PHE A 78 -2.00 4.07 -8.08
CA PHE A 78 -3.04 5.05 -7.78
C PHE A 78 -4.04 5.20 -8.92
N LEU A 79 -3.59 5.15 -10.18
CA LEU A 79 -4.47 5.20 -11.35
C LEU A 79 -5.36 3.96 -11.45
N PHE A 80 -4.79 2.75 -11.31
CA PHE A 80 -5.56 1.49 -11.32
C PHE A 80 -6.59 1.46 -10.18
N LEU A 81 -6.21 1.92 -8.99
CA LEU A 81 -7.10 1.99 -7.83
C LEU A 81 -8.24 2.98 -8.06
N GLN A 82 -7.92 4.20 -8.54
CA GLN A 82 -8.93 5.22 -8.86
C GLN A 82 -9.88 4.75 -9.97
N TYR A 83 -9.35 4.09 -11.01
CA TYR A 83 -10.16 3.57 -12.10
C TYR A 83 -11.04 2.39 -11.64
N GLY A 84 -10.49 1.51 -10.79
CA GLY A 84 -11.23 0.43 -10.15
C GLY A 84 -12.38 0.94 -9.29
N TYR A 85 -12.17 1.99 -8.48
CA TYR A 85 -13.24 2.62 -7.71
C TYR A 85 -14.32 3.30 -8.57
N ARG A 86 -13.98 3.77 -9.77
CA ARG A 86 -14.93 4.40 -10.69
C ARG A 86 -15.74 3.41 -11.51
N ARG A 87 -15.19 2.23 -11.81
CA ARG A 87 -15.76 1.26 -12.78
C ARG A 87 -16.22 -0.05 -12.15
N GLY A 88 -15.75 -0.38 -10.95
CA GLY A 88 -16.08 -1.62 -10.24
C GLY A 88 -16.79 -1.35 -8.91
N ASP A 89 -17.46 -2.37 -8.40
CA ASP A 89 -18.09 -2.31 -7.08
C ASP A 89 -17.03 -2.11 -5.98
N LEU A 90 -17.13 -0.99 -5.27
CA LEU A 90 -16.24 -0.62 -4.15
C LEU A 90 -16.10 -1.74 -3.10
N SER A 91 -17.17 -2.52 -2.90
CA SER A 91 -17.21 -3.67 -1.99
C SER A 91 -16.32 -4.84 -2.41
N VAL A 92 -15.89 -4.89 -3.68
CA VAL A 92 -15.04 -5.95 -4.25
C VAL A 92 -13.62 -5.44 -4.55
N VAL A 93 -13.49 -4.24 -5.13
CA VAL A 93 -12.18 -3.67 -5.47
C VAL A 93 -11.33 -3.40 -4.23
N TYR A 94 -11.94 -2.85 -3.17
CA TYR A 94 -11.22 -2.45 -1.96
C TYR A 94 -10.59 -3.64 -1.22
N PRO A 95 -11.31 -4.74 -0.93
CA PRO A 95 -10.69 -5.91 -0.29
C PRO A 95 -9.60 -6.57 -1.15
N ILE A 96 -9.81 -6.68 -2.47
CA ILE A 96 -8.84 -7.32 -3.36
C ILE A 96 -7.55 -6.51 -3.41
N ALA A 97 -7.63 -5.19 -3.62
CA ALA A 97 -6.46 -4.32 -3.66
C ALA A 97 -5.67 -4.34 -2.34
N ARG A 98 -6.36 -4.37 -1.19
CA ARG A 98 -5.73 -4.48 0.14
C ARG A 98 -5.12 -5.85 0.42
N ALA A 99 -5.68 -6.93 -0.13
CA ALA A 99 -5.20 -8.30 0.09
C ALA A 99 -4.00 -8.66 -0.80
N SER A 100 -4.01 -8.20 -2.04
CA SER A 100 -3.01 -8.55 -3.05
C SER A 100 -1.64 -7.96 -2.77
N GLY A 101 -1.56 -6.77 -2.16
CA GLY A 101 -0.29 -6.19 -1.70
C GLY A 101 0.47 -7.12 -0.76
N PRO A 102 0.01 -7.41 0.47
CA PRO A 102 0.75 -8.29 1.40
C PRO A 102 1.10 -9.67 0.82
N ILE A 103 0.18 -10.27 0.06
CA ILE A 103 0.37 -11.61 -0.55
C ILE A 103 1.50 -11.58 -1.56
N LEU A 104 1.46 -10.64 -2.51
CA LEU A 104 2.50 -10.54 -3.51
C LEU A 104 3.84 -10.15 -2.87
N SER A 105 3.83 -9.35 -1.78
CA SER A 105 5.06 -8.85 -1.13
C SER A 105 5.82 -10.00 -0.53
N THR A 106 5.07 -10.83 0.19
CA THR A 106 5.57 -12.06 0.78
C THR A 106 6.09 -13.00 -0.32
N PHE A 107 5.38 -13.15 -1.43
CA PHE A 107 5.79 -14.01 -2.54
C PHE A 107 7.09 -13.52 -3.20
N LEU A 108 7.21 -12.23 -3.50
CA LEU A 108 8.39 -11.63 -4.10
C LEU A 108 9.58 -11.62 -3.12
N ALA A 109 9.36 -11.39 -1.83
CA ALA A 109 10.41 -11.48 -0.81
C ALA A 109 11.02 -12.88 -0.76
N VAL A 110 10.20 -13.93 -0.80
CA VAL A 110 10.67 -15.32 -0.85
C VAL A 110 11.41 -15.62 -2.16
N LEU A 111 10.87 -15.17 -3.30
CA LEU A 111 11.43 -15.51 -4.62
C LEU A 111 12.70 -14.72 -4.97
N ILE A 112 12.72 -13.42 -4.67
CA ILE A 112 13.79 -12.49 -5.07
C ILE A 112 14.83 -12.33 -3.96
N LEU A 113 14.41 -12.14 -2.70
CA LEU A 113 15.33 -11.98 -1.57
C LEU A 113 15.77 -13.31 -0.96
N GLY A 114 15.14 -14.43 -1.35
CA GLY A 114 15.48 -15.75 -0.85
C GLY A 114 15.15 -15.93 0.64
N GLU A 115 14.22 -15.14 1.18
CA GLU A 115 13.89 -15.22 2.61
C GLU A 115 13.34 -16.60 2.98
N HIS A 116 13.91 -17.20 4.04
CA HIS A 116 13.45 -18.47 4.56
C HIS A 116 12.12 -18.29 5.31
N VAL A 117 11.05 -18.85 4.74
CA VAL A 117 9.73 -18.89 5.39
C VAL A 117 9.81 -19.77 6.62
N THR A 118 9.70 -19.15 7.80
CA THR A 118 9.60 -19.87 9.08
C THR A 118 8.14 -20.27 9.34
N LEU A 119 7.94 -21.23 10.23
CA LEU A 119 6.59 -21.64 10.64
C LEU A 119 5.80 -20.46 11.26
N GLN A 120 6.48 -19.54 11.96
CA GLN A 120 5.88 -18.33 12.50
C GLN A 120 5.35 -17.38 11.41
N THR A 121 6.13 -17.17 10.33
CA THR A 121 5.69 -16.34 9.20
C THR A 121 4.51 -16.95 8.46
N LEU A 122 4.46 -18.30 8.35
CA LEU A 122 3.34 -19.00 7.72
C LEU A 122 2.05 -18.86 8.54
N ILE A 123 2.14 -19.06 9.86
CA ILE A 123 0.98 -18.89 10.76
C ILE A 123 0.50 -17.44 10.75
N GLY A 124 1.42 -16.46 10.82
CA GLY A 124 1.09 -15.04 10.72
C GLY A 124 0.39 -14.69 9.40
N GLY A 125 0.91 -15.18 8.28
CA GLY A 125 0.29 -15.01 6.96
C GLY A 125 -1.11 -15.62 6.88
N ALA A 126 -1.29 -16.84 7.40
CA ALA A 126 -2.60 -17.50 7.44
C ALA A 126 -3.62 -16.71 8.26
N VAL A 127 -3.23 -16.18 9.42
CA VAL A 127 -4.10 -15.32 10.25
C VAL A 127 -4.51 -14.06 9.50
N VAL A 128 -3.58 -13.40 8.79
CA VAL A 128 -3.88 -12.21 7.98
C VAL A 128 -4.87 -12.53 6.86
N ILE A 129 -4.67 -13.64 6.14
CA ILE A 129 -5.58 -14.07 5.06
C ILE A 129 -6.99 -14.36 5.62
N VAL A 130 -7.08 -15.04 6.76
CA VAL A 130 -8.37 -15.35 7.41
C VAL A 130 -9.05 -14.05 7.88
N ALA A 131 -8.33 -13.13 8.50
CA ALA A 131 -8.88 -11.84 8.92
C ALA A 131 -9.42 -11.01 7.75
N ILE A 132 -8.67 -10.95 6.65
CA ILE A 132 -9.08 -10.23 5.43
C ILE A 132 -10.32 -10.89 4.80
N SER A 133 -10.34 -12.22 4.69
CA SER A 133 -11.48 -12.94 4.09
C SER A 133 -12.77 -12.77 4.88
N GLN A 134 -12.71 -12.80 6.23
CA GLN A 134 -13.86 -12.54 7.10
C GLN A 134 -14.38 -11.09 6.96
N LEU A 135 -13.47 -10.11 6.87
CA LEU A 135 -13.84 -8.71 6.67
C LEU A 135 -14.50 -8.48 5.30
N SER A 136 -14.01 -9.18 4.26
CA SER A 136 -14.52 -9.06 2.90
C SER A 136 -15.85 -9.77 2.70
N SER A 137 -16.07 -10.93 3.32
CA SER A 137 -17.27 -11.77 3.12
C SER A 137 -18.58 -11.06 3.53
N LYS A 138 -18.52 -10.18 4.54
CA LYS A 138 -19.71 -9.49 5.06
C LYS A 138 -20.31 -8.42 4.11
N ASN A 139 -19.60 -8.06 3.04
CA ASN A 139 -19.99 -6.96 2.12
C ASN A 139 -20.32 -7.41 0.68
N GLN A 140 -20.35 -8.71 0.36
CA GLN A 140 -20.45 -9.23 -1.02
C GLN A 140 -21.88 -9.47 -1.55
N THR A 141 -22.92 -8.81 -1.05
CA THR A 141 -24.31 -9.20 -1.42
C THR A 141 -24.83 -8.64 -2.75
N LYS A 142 -24.02 -7.93 -3.55
CA LYS A 142 -24.37 -7.57 -4.94
C LYS A 142 -23.13 -7.05 -5.67
N ALA A 143 -22.58 -7.79 -6.62
CA ALA A 143 -21.61 -7.24 -7.57
C ALA A 143 -21.93 -7.76 -8.97
N SER A 144 -22.18 -6.85 -9.91
CA SER A 144 -22.65 -7.20 -11.27
C SER A 144 -21.52 -7.34 -12.31
N ASN A 145 -20.27 -7.03 -11.94
CA ASN A 145 -19.11 -7.15 -12.84
C ASN A 145 -17.83 -7.61 -12.10
N THR A 146 -17.91 -8.77 -11.46
CA THR A 146 -16.85 -9.40 -10.66
C THR A 146 -15.50 -9.53 -11.40
N SER A 147 -15.52 -9.80 -12.71
CA SER A 147 -14.29 -9.97 -13.51
C SER A 147 -13.49 -8.67 -13.66
N VAL A 148 -14.15 -7.54 -13.87
CA VAL A 148 -13.50 -6.22 -13.98
C VAL A 148 -12.91 -5.83 -12.63
N SER A 149 -13.66 -6.01 -11.54
CA SER A 149 -13.19 -5.72 -10.19
C SER A 149 -11.98 -6.58 -9.78
N LEU A 150 -11.92 -7.84 -10.23
CA LEU A 150 -10.78 -8.74 -10.02
C LEU A 150 -9.54 -8.27 -10.77
N MET A 151 -9.65 -7.93 -12.06
CA MET A 151 -8.50 -7.48 -12.85
C MET A 151 -7.90 -6.18 -12.31
N PHE A 152 -8.75 -5.20 -11.96
CA PHE A 152 -8.27 -3.93 -11.39
C PHE A 152 -7.72 -4.09 -9.97
N GLY A 153 -8.34 -4.94 -9.14
CA GLY A 153 -7.86 -5.20 -7.78
C GLY A 153 -6.50 -5.90 -7.75
N LEU A 154 -6.30 -6.90 -8.62
CA LEU A 154 -5.01 -7.60 -8.77
C LEU A 154 -3.93 -6.67 -9.36
N GLY A 155 -4.27 -5.86 -10.36
CA GLY A 155 -3.36 -4.87 -10.93
C GLY A 155 -2.92 -3.81 -9.91
N ALA A 156 -3.85 -3.31 -9.10
CA ALA A 156 -3.53 -2.37 -8.03
C ALA A 156 -2.61 -3.02 -6.98
N GLY A 157 -2.94 -4.21 -6.45
CA GLY A 157 -2.06 -4.82 -5.45
C GLY A 157 -0.70 -5.24 -5.95
N ALA A 158 -0.57 -5.55 -7.25
CA ALA A 158 0.74 -5.82 -7.83
C ALA A 158 1.64 -4.59 -7.87
N LEU A 159 1.04 -3.41 -8.07
CA LEU A 159 1.75 -2.14 -8.12
C LEU A 159 1.96 -1.51 -6.73
N ALA A 160 1.17 -1.91 -5.73
CA ALA A 160 1.28 -1.45 -4.35
C ALA A 160 2.56 -1.93 -3.63
N GLN A 161 3.34 -2.84 -4.24
CA GLN A 161 4.45 -3.53 -3.60
C GLN A 161 5.77 -2.76 -3.51
N SER A 162 5.96 -1.71 -4.31
CA SER A 162 7.29 -1.13 -4.52
C SER A 162 7.73 -0.18 -3.40
N SER A 163 7.29 -0.42 -2.16
CA SER A 163 7.56 0.37 -0.95
C SER A 163 8.34 -0.44 0.07
#